data_AF-A0AAU2WX15-F1
#
_entry.id   AF-A0AAU2WX15-F1
#
_cell.length_a   1.000
_cell.length_b   1.000
_cell.length_c   1.000
_cell.angle_alpha   90.00
_cell.angle_beta   90.00
_cell.angle_gamma   90.00
#
_symmetry.space_group_name_H-M   'P 1'
#
loop_
_entity.id
_entity.type
_entity.pdbx_description
1 polymer ?
#
loop_
_entity_poly.entity_id
_entity_poly.type
_entity_poly.pdbx_seq_one_letter_code
_entity_poly.pdbx_strand_id
1 'polypeptide(L)'
;MTAATSPTGRYYVDTTDTTIGDIDCIAVERVINGDRGPRPELTAEEAEFAARHMLARGIGAVVVAAAVGVPERTVAGWRDELDAGSQPRRRRGEPAPCGTQAAYRQHLRRGETPDDACRGANAAADRRLRTTGTSRAKEPA
;
A
#
# COMPACT_ATOMS: atom_id res chain seq x y z
N MET A 1 19.72 19.66 -28.72
CA MET A 1 18.26 19.81 -28.74
C MET A 1 17.66 18.54 -28.13
N THR A 2 17.37 18.56 -26.84
CA THR A 2 16.80 17.42 -26.09
C THR A 2 15.29 17.48 -26.18
N ALA A 3 14.68 16.51 -26.88
CA ALA A 3 13.23 16.32 -26.89
C ALA A 3 12.80 15.74 -25.54
N ALA A 4 11.94 16.46 -24.82
CA ALA A 4 11.28 15.94 -23.63
C ALA A 4 10.07 15.10 -24.05
N THR A 5 10.06 13.86 -23.60
CA THR A 5 9.04 12.81 -23.81
C THR A 5 7.65 13.24 -23.31
N SER A 6 6.68 13.39 -24.20
CA SER A 6 5.25 13.36 -23.85
C SER A 6 4.78 11.90 -23.73
N PRO A 7 4.14 11.46 -22.65
CA PRO A 7 3.42 10.20 -22.66
C PRO A 7 2.03 10.45 -23.27
N THR A 8 1.94 10.68 -24.58
CA THR A 8 0.66 10.81 -25.30
C THR A 8 0.14 9.43 -25.71
N GLY A 9 -0.23 8.60 -24.72
CA GLY A 9 -0.94 7.35 -24.95
C GLY A 9 -2.20 7.30 -24.08
N ARG A 10 -3.37 7.17 -24.72
CA ARG A 10 -4.63 6.92 -24.01
C ARG A 10 -4.55 5.57 -23.32
N TYR A 11 -4.97 5.50 -22.08
CA TYR A 11 -5.04 4.27 -21.31
C TYR A 11 -6.36 3.57 -21.60
N TYR A 12 -6.26 2.30 -21.99
CA TYR A 12 -7.40 1.41 -22.18
C TYR A 12 -7.34 0.35 -21.10
N VAL A 13 -8.47 0.12 -20.44
CA VAL A 13 -8.56 -0.90 -19.40
C VAL A 13 -8.64 -2.27 -20.05
N ASP A 14 -9.46 -2.37 -21.10
CA ASP A 14 -9.49 -3.48 -22.04
C ASP A 14 -9.60 -2.90 -23.46
N THR A 15 -8.87 -3.45 -24.43
CA THR A 15 -8.89 -2.95 -25.81
C THR A 15 -10.05 -3.50 -26.65
N THR A 16 -10.79 -4.46 -26.10
CA THR A 16 -11.76 -5.30 -26.83
C THR A 16 -13.14 -5.22 -26.18
N ASP A 17 -13.19 -5.31 -24.85
CA ASP A 17 -14.44 -5.32 -24.09
C ASP A 17 -14.79 -3.92 -23.57
N THR A 18 -16.02 -3.49 -23.87
CA THR A 18 -16.56 -2.23 -23.35
C THR A 18 -17.20 -2.40 -21.97
N THR A 19 -17.44 -3.64 -21.55
CA THR A 19 -17.96 -3.99 -20.23
C THR A 19 -17.25 -5.21 -19.67
N ILE A 20 -16.93 -5.20 -18.38
CA ILE A 20 -16.43 -6.37 -17.65
C ILE A 20 -17.43 -6.68 -16.54
N GLY A 21 -18.26 -7.71 -16.75
CA GLY A 21 -19.45 -7.89 -15.91
C GLY A 21 -20.37 -6.67 -16.04
N ASP A 22 -20.70 -6.05 -14.90
CA ASP A 22 -21.54 -4.85 -14.82
C ASP A 22 -20.74 -3.53 -14.86
N ILE A 23 -19.42 -3.60 -15.08
CA ILE A 23 -18.53 -2.42 -15.11
C ILE A 23 -18.49 -1.83 -16.53
N ASP A 24 -18.91 -0.57 -16.70
CA ASP A 24 -18.68 0.20 -17.94
C ASP A 24 -17.18 0.61 -18.04
N CYS A 25 -16.44 -0.10 -18.89
CA CYS A 25 -15.00 0.15 -19.08
C CYS A 25 -14.74 1.49 -19.77
N ILE A 26 -15.67 1.99 -20.59
CA ILE A 26 -15.54 3.29 -21.26
C ILE A 26 -15.63 4.41 -20.22
N ALA A 27 -16.58 4.32 -19.28
CA ALA A 27 -16.71 5.29 -18.20
C ALA A 27 -15.43 5.34 -17.34
N VAL A 28 -14.89 4.18 -16.98
CA VAL A 28 -13.63 4.03 -16.24
C VAL A 28 -12.46 4.66 -17.01
N GLU A 29 -12.30 4.34 -18.29
CA GLU A 29 -11.23 4.90 -19.13
C GLU A 29 -11.30 6.42 -19.23
N ARG A 30 -12.50 6.98 -19.39
CA ARG A 30 -12.68 8.44 -19.45
C ARG A 30 -12.21 9.12 -18.18
N VAL A 31 -12.43 8.50 -17.01
CA VAL A 31 -11.96 9.01 -15.72
C VAL A 31 -10.44 8.88 -15.60
N ILE A 32 -9.87 7.73 -15.94
CA ILE A 32 -8.42 7.51 -15.85
C ILE A 32 -7.64 8.46 -16.76
N ASN A 33 -8.16 8.70 -17.97
CA ASN A 33 -7.53 9.57 -18.96
C ASN A 33 -7.77 11.07 -18.70
N GLY A 34 -8.71 11.41 -17.81
CA GLY A 34 -9.07 12.81 -17.55
C GLY A 34 -9.68 13.50 -18.77
N ASP A 35 -10.52 12.79 -19.53
CA ASP A 35 -11.12 13.29 -20.76
C ASP A 35 -11.87 14.62 -20.51
N ARG A 36 -11.70 15.58 -21.44
CA ARG A 36 -12.36 16.90 -21.38
C ARG A 36 -13.82 16.76 -21.77
N GLY A 37 -14.65 16.33 -20.84
CA GLY A 37 -16.09 16.23 -21.00
C GLY A 37 -16.80 16.19 -19.64
N PRO A 38 -18.15 16.11 -19.61
CA PRO A 38 -18.84 15.86 -18.36
C PRO A 38 -18.31 14.55 -17.78
N ARG A 39 -18.03 14.56 -16.48
CA ARG A 39 -17.59 13.35 -15.78
C ARG A 39 -18.70 12.30 -15.91
N PRO A 40 -18.35 11.07 -16.27
CA PRO A 40 -19.33 9.99 -16.26
C PRO A 40 -19.81 9.79 -14.82
N GLU A 41 -21.10 9.45 -14.68
CA GLU A 41 -21.60 8.92 -13.42
C GLU A 41 -21.06 7.50 -13.29
N LEU A 42 -20.29 7.25 -12.22
CA LEU A 42 -19.74 5.93 -11.94
C LEU A 42 -20.60 5.24 -10.89
N THR A 43 -20.84 3.95 -11.08
CA THR A 43 -21.26 3.07 -9.99
C THR A 43 -20.15 2.91 -8.95
N ALA A 44 -20.49 2.37 -7.78
CA ALA A 44 -19.49 2.10 -6.74
C ALA A 44 -18.40 1.12 -7.23
N GLU A 45 -18.80 0.12 -8.02
CA GLU A 45 -17.91 -0.90 -8.58
C GLU A 45 -16.98 -0.30 -9.64
N GLU A 46 -17.50 0.55 -10.53
CA GLU A 46 -16.69 1.28 -11.52
C GLU A 46 -15.71 2.26 -10.87
N ALA A 47 -16.13 2.97 -9.82
CA ALA A 47 -15.27 3.88 -9.08
C ALA A 47 -14.12 3.13 -8.39
N GLU A 48 -14.40 1.98 -7.77
CA GLU A 48 -13.38 1.11 -7.18
C GLU A 48 -12.43 0.56 -8.25
N PHE A 49 -12.96 0.10 -9.38
CA PHE A 49 -12.19 -0.45 -10.49
C PHE A 49 -11.25 0.59 -11.11
N ALA A 50 -11.76 1.80 -11.37
CA ALA A 50 -10.97 2.95 -11.82
C ALA A 50 -9.86 3.31 -10.81
N ALA A 51 -10.22 3.38 -9.53
CA ALA A 51 -9.28 3.72 -8.48
C ALA A 51 -8.14 2.70 -8.37
N ARG A 52 -8.42 1.40 -8.48
CA ARG A 52 -7.39 0.35 -8.48
C ARG A 52 -6.40 0.53 -9.63
N HIS A 53 -6.88 0.83 -10.84
CA HIS A 53 -6.03 1.04 -12.01
C HIS A 53 -5.14 2.30 -11.84
N MET A 54 -5.69 3.38 -11.28
CA MET A 54 -4.93 4.59 -11.01
C MET A 54 -3.89 4.39 -9.89
N LEU A 55 -4.24 3.71 -8.80
CA LEU A 55 -3.34 3.40 -7.68
C LEU A 55 -2.19 2.48 -8.10
N ALA A 56 -2.47 1.45 -8.92
CA ALA A 56 -1.45 0.55 -9.45
C ALA A 56 -0.40 1.28 -10.33
N ARG A 57 -0.78 2.44 -10.89
CA ARG A 57 0.11 3.34 -11.65
C ARG A 57 0.86 4.34 -10.77
N GLY A 58 0.69 4.27 -9.45
CA GLY A 58 1.31 5.17 -8.48
C GLY A 58 0.62 6.52 -8.34
N ILE A 59 -0.60 6.69 -8.84
CA ILE A 59 -1.35 7.94 -8.68
C ILE A 59 -1.84 8.05 -7.24
N GLY A 60 -1.59 9.18 -6.59
CA GLY A 60 -1.91 9.40 -5.17
C GLY A 60 -3.41 9.42 -4.86
N ALA A 61 -3.78 8.96 -3.67
CA ALA A 61 -5.17 8.76 -3.23
C ALA A 61 -6.05 10.02 -3.35
N VAL A 62 -5.50 11.21 -3.10
CA VAL A 62 -6.22 12.49 -3.25
C VAL A 62 -6.66 12.73 -4.70
N VAL A 63 -5.76 12.51 -5.65
CA VAL A 63 -6.03 12.70 -7.08
C VAL A 63 -7.06 11.68 -7.56
N VAL A 64 -6.92 10.44 -7.12
CA VAL A 64 -7.86 9.35 -7.44
C VAL A 64 -9.25 9.66 -6.88
N ALA A 65 -9.35 10.05 -5.61
CA ALA A 65 -10.61 10.42 -4.97
C ALA A 65 -11.33 11.55 -5.72
N ALA A 66 -10.58 12.59 -6.10
CA ALA A 66 -11.10 13.68 -6.88
C ALA A 66 -11.54 13.24 -8.29
N ALA A 67 -10.90 12.25 -8.90
CA ALA A 67 -11.24 11.74 -10.23
C ALA A 67 -12.51 10.89 -10.22
N VAL A 68 -12.62 9.94 -9.28
CA VAL A 68 -13.71 8.96 -9.22
C VAL A 68 -14.91 9.41 -8.38
N GLY A 69 -14.83 10.55 -7.69
CA GLY A 69 -15.97 11.15 -6.99
C GLY A 69 -16.27 10.56 -5.61
N VAL A 70 -15.28 9.93 -4.96
CA VAL A 70 -15.43 9.33 -3.62
C VAL A 70 -14.52 10.01 -2.58
N PRO A 71 -14.79 9.86 -1.27
CA PRO A 71 -13.90 10.40 -0.23
C PRO A 71 -12.49 9.78 -0.28
N GLU A 72 -11.46 10.57 0.03
CA GLU A 72 -10.06 10.10 0.10
C GLU A 72 -9.89 8.88 1.03
N ARG A 73 -10.61 8.86 2.16
CA ARG A 73 -10.58 7.71 3.10
C ARG A 73 -10.99 6.38 2.45
N THR A 74 -11.89 6.42 1.48
CA THR A 74 -12.35 5.23 0.76
C THR A 74 -11.24 4.73 -0.15
N VAL A 75 -10.60 5.64 -0.89
CA VAL A 75 -9.45 5.31 -1.74
C VAL A 75 -8.25 4.81 -0.94
N ALA A 76 -8.01 5.38 0.25
CA ALA A 76 -6.98 4.89 1.16
C ALA A 76 -7.25 3.43 1.59
N GLY A 77 -8.51 3.09 1.88
CA GLY A 77 -8.92 1.71 2.14
C GLY A 77 -8.61 0.76 0.98
N TRP A 78 -9.00 1.13 -0.25
CA TRP A 78 -8.72 0.34 -1.45
C TRP A 78 -7.21 0.18 -1.71
N ARG A 79 -6.40 1.22 -1.45
CA ARG A 79 -4.94 1.12 -1.52
C ARG A 79 -4.40 0.14 -0.49
N ASP A 80 -4.85 0.25 0.76
CA ASP A 80 -4.40 -0.62 1.84
C ASP A 80 -4.76 -2.10 1.56
N GLU A 81 -5.87 -2.36 0.87
CA GLU A 81 -6.26 -3.70 0.39
C GLU A 81 -5.33 -4.23 -0.71
N LEU A 82 -4.96 -3.39 -1.69
CA LEU A 82 -3.96 -3.74 -2.72
C LEU A 82 -2.59 -4.04 -2.09
N ASP A 83 -2.17 -3.21 -1.15
CA ASP A 83 -0.91 -3.39 -0.42
C ASP A 83 -0.96 -4.60 0.53
N ALA A 84 -2.13 -4.91 1.11
CA ALA A 84 -2.33 -6.09 1.96
C ALA A 84 -2.05 -7.39 1.22
N GLY A 85 -2.35 -7.44 -0.09
CA GLY A 85 -2.02 -8.58 -0.93
C GLY A 85 -0.52 -8.75 -1.17
N SER A 86 0.26 -7.66 -1.07
CA SER A 86 1.70 -7.66 -1.36
C SER A 86 2.58 -7.87 -0.13
N GLN A 87 2.10 -7.56 1.09
CA GLN A 87 2.87 -7.72 2.31
C GLN A 87 2.31 -8.84 3.20
N PRO A 88 3.15 -9.77 3.71
CA PRO A 88 2.71 -10.69 4.74
C PRO A 88 2.40 -9.89 6.02
N ARG A 89 1.12 -9.60 6.25
CA ARG A 89 0.66 -9.05 7.53
C ARG A 89 0.82 -10.14 8.60
N ARG A 90 1.76 -9.97 9.53
CA ARG A 90 1.81 -10.83 10.73
C ARG A 90 0.44 -10.78 11.40
N ARG A 91 -0.16 -11.95 11.65
CA ARG A 91 -1.45 -12.01 12.33
C ARG A 91 -1.31 -11.35 13.69
N ARG A 92 -2.30 -10.56 14.09
CA ARG A 92 -2.35 -9.98 15.44
C ARG A 92 -2.28 -11.12 16.45
N GLY A 93 -1.20 -11.16 17.25
CA GLY A 93 -0.94 -12.22 18.24
C GLY A 93 0.09 -13.27 17.82
N GLU A 94 0.57 -13.25 16.57
CA GLU A 94 1.66 -14.13 16.15
C GLU A 94 2.95 -13.75 16.89
N PRO A 95 3.65 -14.71 17.52
CA PRO A 95 4.86 -14.42 18.27
C PRO A 95 5.95 -13.85 17.34
N ALA A 96 6.71 -12.90 17.88
CA ALA A 96 7.91 -12.45 17.19
C ALA A 96 8.91 -13.61 17.12
N PRO A 97 9.65 -13.77 16.01
CA PRO A 97 10.66 -14.81 15.94
C PRO A 97 11.76 -14.53 16.97
N CYS A 98 12.29 -15.59 17.58
CA CYS A 98 13.45 -15.53 18.46
C CYS A 98 14.62 -14.81 17.79
N GLY A 99 15.51 -14.20 18.59
CA GLY A 99 16.57 -13.34 18.07
C GLY A 99 16.15 -11.90 17.78
N THR A 100 14.96 -11.48 18.22
CA THR A 100 14.48 -10.09 18.12
C THR A 100 14.26 -9.47 19.50
N GLN A 101 14.39 -8.14 19.63
CA GLN A 101 14.05 -7.45 20.89
C GLN A 101 12.57 -7.66 21.25
N ALA A 102 11.70 -7.80 20.25
CA ALA A 102 10.28 -8.09 20.44
C ALA A 102 10.07 -9.48 21.08
N ALA A 103 10.77 -10.51 20.60
CA ALA A 103 10.71 -11.85 21.18
C ALA A 103 11.28 -11.89 22.61
N TYR A 104 12.36 -11.16 22.90
CA TYR A 104 12.87 -11.01 24.28
C TYR A 104 11.79 -10.47 25.22
N ARG A 105 11.10 -9.39 24.84
CA ARG A 105 10.00 -8.82 25.64
C ARG A 105 8.82 -9.78 25.75
N GLN A 106 8.58 -10.61 24.74
CA GLN A 106 7.53 -11.61 24.75
C GLN A 106 7.81 -12.73 25.76
N HIS A 107 9.04 -13.26 25.80
CA HIS A 107 9.46 -14.22 26.82
C HIS A 107 9.24 -13.66 28.23
N LEU A 108 9.65 -12.42 28.48
CA LEU A 108 9.43 -11.77 29.78
C LEU A 108 7.95 -11.63 30.15
N ARG A 109 7.09 -11.27 29.19
CA ARG A 109 5.64 -11.18 29.43
C ARG A 109 5.00 -12.54 29.71
N ARG A 110 5.56 -13.61 29.16
CA ARG A 110 5.10 -14.99 29.38
C ARG A 110 5.74 -15.66 30.60
N GLY A 111 6.72 -15.02 31.24
CA GLY A 111 7.52 -15.62 32.31
C GLY A 111 8.47 -16.72 31.82
N GLU A 112 8.75 -16.78 30.52
CA GLU A 112 9.68 -17.74 29.93
C GLU A 112 11.12 -17.21 30.04
N THR A 113 12.09 -18.12 30.16
CA THR A 113 13.51 -17.75 30.09
C THR A 113 13.87 -17.41 28.64
N PRO A 114 14.31 -16.18 28.32
CA PRO A 114 14.68 -15.82 26.95
C PRO A 114 15.90 -16.60 26.49
N ASP A 115 15.93 -17.07 25.24
CA ASP A 115 17.10 -17.71 24.66
C ASP A 115 18.28 -16.75 24.42
N ASP A 116 19.45 -17.30 24.07
CA ASP A 116 20.67 -16.53 23.81
C ASP A 116 20.52 -15.52 22.67
N ALA A 117 19.79 -15.90 21.61
CA ALA A 117 19.56 -15.03 20.47
C ALA A 117 18.76 -13.78 20.90
N CYS A 118 17.71 -13.96 21.70
CA CYS A 118 16.88 -12.90 22.25
C CYS A 118 17.66 -12.01 23.22
N ARG A 119 18.51 -12.59 24.08
CA ARG A 119 19.40 -11.84 24.97
C ARG A 119 20.37 -10.96 24.18
N GLY A 120 21.01 -11.53 23.16
CA GLY A 120 21.92 -10.81 22.26
C GLY A 120 21.22 -9.68 21.51
N ALA A 121 20.00 -9.91 21.03
CA ALA A 121 19.19 -8.91 20.34
C ALA A 121 18.81 -7.73 21.27
N ASN A 122 18.44 -8.01 22.52
CA ASN A 122 18.15 -6.97 23.50
C ASN A 122 19.39 -6.15 23.84
N ALA A 123 20.54 -6.81 24.07
CA ALA A 123 21.81 -6.13 24.33
C ALA A 123 22.27 -5.27 23.14
N ALA A 124 22.07 -5.74 21.89
CA ALA A 124 22.36 -4.94 20.70
C ALA A 124 21.45 -3.71 20.59
N ALA A 125 20.16 -3.85 20.88
CA ALA A 125 19.20 -2.74 20.86
C ALA A 125 19.48 -1.71 21.97
N ASP A 126 19.90 -2.17 23.15
CA ASP A 126 20.27 -1.34 24.29
C ASP A 126 21.58 -0.57 24.04
N ARG A 127 22.60 -1.22 23.45
CA ARG A 127 23.80 -0.52 22.93
C ARG A 127 23.43 0.56 21.94
N ARG A 128 22.58 0.25 20.96
CA ARG A 128 22.09 1.23 19.98
C ARG A 128 21.44 2.42 20.66
N LEU A 129 20.50 2.17 21.58
CA LEU A 129 19.80 3.21 22.31
C LEU A 129 20.77 4.19 22.99
N ARG A 130 21.82 3.68 23.64
CA ARG A 130 22.84 4.54 24.27
C ARG A 130 23.65 5.35 23.28
N THR A 131 23.95 4.80 22.10
CA THR A 131 24.79 5.45 21.09
C THR A 131 24.04 6.40 20.16
N THR A 132 22.79 6.10 19.81
CA THR A 132 22.02 6.81 18.76
C THR A 132 20.75 7.47 19.29
N GLY A 133 20.39 7.24 20.56
CA GLY A 133 19.12 7.66 21.12
C GLY A 133 17.91 6.84 20.65
N THR A 134 18.12 5.78 19.85
CA THR A 134 17.03 4.89 19.38
C THR A 134 17.41 3.42 19.44
N SER A 135 16.46 2.56 19.81
CA SER A 135 16.64 1.11 19.84
C SER A 135 16.34 0.43 18.51
N ARG A 136 15.75 1.15 17.55
CA ARG A 136 15.44 0.62 16.21
C ARG A 136 16.74 0.41 15.44
N ALA A 137 16.92 -0.79 14.89
CA ALA A 137 17.99 -1.02 13.94
C ALA A 137 17.73 -0.15 12.70
N LYS A 138 18.78 0.47 12.17
CA LYS A 138 18.74 0.97 10.80
C LYS A 138 18.76 -0.28 9.91
N GLU A 139 17.75 -0.44 9.06
CA GLU A 139 17.77 -1.55 8.08
C GLU A 139 19.05 -1.43 7.24
N PRO A 140 19.74 -2.55 6.94
CA PRO A 140 20.86 -2.51 6.02
C PRO A 140 20.33 -2.02 4.66
N ALA A 141 21.04 -1.07 4.06
CA ALA A 141 20.76 -0.56 2.72
C ALA A 141 21.12 -1.59 1.65
#